data_AF-A0A7C5VS53-F1
#
_entry.id   AF-A0A7C5VS53-F1
#
_cell.length_a   1.000
_cell.length_b   1.000
_cell.length_c   1.000
_cell.angle_alpha   90.00
_cell.angle_beta   90.00
_cell.angle_gamma   90.00
#
_symmetry.space_group_name_H-M   'P 1'
#
loop_
_entity.id
_entity.type
_entity.pdbx_description
1 polymer ?
#
loop_
_entity_poly.entity_id
_entity_poly.type
_entity_poly.pdbx_seq_one_letter_code
_entity_poly.pdbx_strand_id
1 'polypeptide(L)'
;MAVPITSLRGRHYVGDLETKIVHDVIHEDPTPEGCKIWELVRSGRAVGFESDRLQQALREGYTPCPKCLYNYQLRRPAFTQRFLKGVGE
;
A
#
# COMPACT_ATOMS: atom_id res chain seq x y z
N MET A 1 -6.22 -2.97 -12.03
CA MET A 1 -6.89 -1.67 -12.14
C MET A 1 -7.19 -1.18 -10.74
N ALA A 2 -6.86 0.08 -10.46
CA ALA A 2 -7.20 0.77 -9.23
C ALA A 2 -8.65 1.27 -9.33
N VAL A 3 -9.50 0.76 -8.44
CA VAL A 3 -10.92 1.13 -8.39
C VAL A 3 -11.17 1.99 -7.16
N PRO A 4 -11.88 3.12 -7.27
CA PRO A 4 -12.24 3.92 -6.10
C PRO A 4 -13.12 3.09 -5.17
N ILE A 5 -12.87 3.22 -3.86
CA ILE A 5 -13.59 2.48 -2.84
C ILE A 5 -14.24 3.41 -1.84
N THR A 6 -15.44 3.04 -1.42
CA THR A 6 -16.18 3.72 -0.36
C THR A 6 -16.19 2.92 0.94
N SER A 7 -15.56 1.74 0.96
CA SER A 7 -15.48 0.88 2.13
C SER A 7 -14.24 -0.01 2.10
N LEU A 8 -13.71 -0.32 3.29
CA LEU A 8 -12.55 -1.18 3.52
C LEU A 8 -12.92 -2.67 3.59
N ARG A 9 -14.21 -3.00 3.49
CA ARG A 9 -14.73 -4.34 3.77
C ARG A 9 -14.17 -5.34 2.75
N GLY A 10 -13.34 -6.28 3.23
CA GLY A 10 -12.74 -7.34 2.42
C GLY A 10 -11.53 -6.92 1.60
N ARG A 11 -10.90 -5.78 1.89
CA ARG A 11 -9.69 -5.31 1.20
C ARG A 11 -8.49 -5.31 2.15
N HIS A 12 -7.37 -5.86 1.70
CA HIS A 12 -6.10 -5.76 2.43
C HIS A 12 -5.30 -4.54 1.97
N TYR A 13 -5.34 -4.20 0.68
CA TYR A 13 -4.56 -3.09 0.14
C TYR A 13 -5.43 -1.92 -0.33
N VAL A 14 -5.10 -0.73 0.17
CA VAL A 14 -5.80 0.51 -0.15
C VAL A 14 -4.78 1.54 -0.62
N GLY A 15 -4.95 2.03 -1.84
CA GLY A 15 -4.17 3.13 -2.38
C GLY A 15 -4.81 4.48 -2.05
N ASP A 16 -3.98 5.50 -1.98
CA ASP A 16 -4.40 6.90 -2.05
C ASP A 16 -4.24 7.40 -3.49
N LEU A 17 -5.32 7.91 -4.07
CA LEU A 17 -5.35 8.36 -5.47
C LEU A 17 -4.45 9.58 -5.72
N GLU A 18 -4.26 10.44 -4.71
CA GLU A 18 -3.58 11.73 -4.81
C GLU A 18 -2.06 11.59 -4.70
N THR A 19 -1.59 10.99 -3.61
CA THR A 19 -0.17 10.74 -3.33
C THR A 19 0.37 9.51 -4.03
N LYS A 20 -0.50 8.67 -4.59
CA LYS A 20 -0.16 7.36 -5.17
C LYS A 20 0.56 6.46 -4.16
N ILE A 21 0.17 6.51 -2.89
CA ILE A 21 0.74 5.63 -1.84
C ILE A 21 -0.22 4.46 -1.57
N VAL A 22 0.29 3.24 -1.49
CA VAL A 22 -0.49 2.07 -1.06
C VAL A 22 -0.25 1.77 0.41
N HIS A 23 -1.33 1.50 1.13
CA HIS A 23 -1.42 1.18 2.54
C HIS A 23 -1.97 -0.23 2.73
N ASP A 24 -1.56 -0.88 3.81
CA ASP A 24 -2.05 -2.18 4.24
C ASP A 24 -3.06 -1.97 5.36
N VAL A 25 -4.29 -2.47 5.18
CA VAL A 25 -5.40 -2.29 6.11
C VAL A 25 -5.23 -3.18 7.35
N ILE A 26 -4.58 -4.35 7.20
CA ILE A 26 -4.36 -5.28 8.31
C ILE A 26 -3.26 -4.77 9.23
N HIS A 27 -2.18 -4.24 8.65
CA HIS A 27 -1.01 -3.72 9.36
C HIS A 27 -1.04 -2.19 9.47
N GLU A 28 -2.24 -1.59 9.43
CA GLU A 28 -2.37 -0.17 9.69
C GLU A 28 -1.83 0.14 11.08
N ASP A 29 -1.04 1.21 11.16
CA ASP A 29 -0.60 1.75 12.45
C ASP A 29 -1.80 2.44 13.14
N PRO A 30 -2.25 1.95 14.31
CA PRO A 30 -3.46 2.45 14.97
C PRO A 30 -3.23 3.77 15.73
N THR A 31 -2.05 4.39 15.61
CA THR A 31 -1.77 5.67 16.27
C THR A 31 -2.52 6.81 15.56
N PRO A 32 -2.78 7.93 16.28
CA PRO A 32 -3.34 9.14 15.66
C PRO A 32 -2.47 9.75 14.55
N GLU A 33 -1.18 9.37 14.47
CA GLU A 33 -0.23 9.73 13.41
C GLU A 33 -0.05 8.61 12.36
N GLY A 34 -0.92 7.60 12.39
CA GLY A 34 -0.94 6.46 11.50
C GLY A 34 -1.33 6.80 10.06
N CYS A 35 -1.58 5.76 9.25
CA CYS A 35 -1.87 5.90 7.82
C CYS A 35 -3.25 6.52 7.51
N LYS A 36 -4.12 6.68 8.52
CA LYS A 36 -5.47 7.29 8.43
C LYS A 36 -6.28 6.79 7.22
N ILE A 37 -6.27 5.48 6.97
CA ILE A 37 -6.92 4.89 5.79
C ILE A 37 -8.42 5.18 5.80
N TRP A 38 -9.03 5.23 6.99
CA TRP A 38 -10.42 5.65 7.17
C TRP A 38 -10.73 7.06 6.65
N GLU A 39 -9.83 8.03 6.87
CA GLU A 39 -10.01 9.40 6.35
C GLU A 39 -9.86 9.45 4.83
N LEU A 40 -9.00 8.59 4.24
CA LEU A 40 -8.88 8.46 2.79
C LEU A 40 -10.18 7.95 2.17
N VAL A 41 -10.80 6.95 2.79
CA VAL A 41 -12.10 6.40 2.35
C VAL A 41 -13.20 7.42 2.53
N ARG A 42 -13.24 8.11 3.67
CA ARG A 42 -14.21 9.17 3.95
C ARG A 42 -14.08 10.34 2.98
N SER A 43 -12.86 10.67 2.58
CA SER A 43 -12.57 11.72 1.59
C SER A 43 -12.79 11.26 0.15
N GLY A 44 -13.13 9.99 -0.11
CA GLY A 44 -13.30 9.44 -1.45
C GLY A 44 -12.00 9.34 -2.26
N ARG A 45 -10.84 9.43 -1.60
CA ARG A 45 -9.50 9.33 -2.23
C ARG A 45 -8.94 7.91 -2.19
N ALA A 46 -9.56 7.05 -1.39
CA ALA A 46 -9.19 5.65 -1.31
C ALA A 46 -9.51 4.91 -2.61
N VAL A 47 -8.53 4.18 -3.10
CA VAL A 47 -8.68 3.17 -4.15
C VAL A 47 -8.33 1.82 -3.58
N GLY A 48 -8.86 0.75 -4.14
CA GLY A 48 -8.29 -0.56 -3.91
C GLY A 48 -8.02 -1.27 -5.22
N PHE A 49 -7.36 -2.41 -5.12
CA PHE A 49 -6.80 -3.10 -6.27
C PHE A 49 -7.58 -4.38 -6.54
N GLU A 50 -7.90 -4.64 -7.81
CA GLU A 50 -8.70 -5.81 -8.22
C GLU A 50 -8.10 -7.15 -7.76
N SER A 51 -6.76 -7.27 -7.80
CA SER A 51 -6.08 -8.49 -7.34
C SER A 51 -5.69 -8.46 -5.87
N ASP A 52 -6.13 -7.47 -5.09
CA ASP A 52 -5.82 -7.25 -3.66
C ASP A 52 -4.38 -7.67 -3.28
N ARG A 53 -3.42 -7.21 -4.10
CA ARG A 53 -1.99 -7.54 -4.01
C ARG A 53 -1.16 -6.28 -4.12
N LEU A 54 -0.15 -6.16 -3.27
CA LEU A 54 0.84 -5.07 -3.34
C LEU A 54 1.50 -4.97 -4.73
N GLN A 55 1.80 -6.10 -5.38
CA GLN A 55 2.38 -6.11 -6.73
C GLN A 55 1.49 -5.42 -7.78
N GLN A 56 0.16 -5.51 -7.63
CA GLN A 56 -0.76 -4.84 -8.54
C GLN A 56 -0.68 -3.32 -8.33
N ALA A 57 -0.61 -2.86 -7.07
CA ALA A 57 -0.43 -1.45 -6.74
C ALA A 57 0.88 -0.89 -7.33
N LEU A 58 1.99 -1.61 -7.15
CA LEU A 58 3.30 -1.24 -7.72
C LEU A 58 3.26 -1.16 -9.25
N ARG A 59 2.59 -2.13 -9.90
CA ARG A 59 2.41 -2.15 -11.36
C ARG A 59 1.58 -0.97 -11.87
N GLU A 60 0.66 -0.47 -11.05
CA GLU A 60 -0.14 0.72 -11.35
C GLU A 60 0.55 2.03 -10.96
N GLY A 61 1.81 1.98 -10.52
CA GLY A 61 2.62 3.14 -10.19
C GLY A 61 2.41 3.66 -8.76
N TYR A 62 1.80 2.87 -7.88
CA TYR A 62 1.68 3.22 -6.47
C TYR A 62 2.94 2.85 -5.70
N THR A 63 3.34 3.70 -4.76
CA THR A 63 4.49 3.51 -3.89
C THR A 63 4.06 2.89 -2.56
N PRO A 64 4.77 1.89 -2.01
CA PRO A 64 4.41 1.29 -0.73
C PRO A 64 4.63 2.28 0.41
N CYS A 65 3.65 2.40 1.31
CA CYS A 65 3.77 3.24 2.49
C CYS A 65 4.95 2.78 3.37
N PRO A 66 5.91 3.67 3.71
CA PRO A 66 7.07 3.31 4.50
C PRO A 66 6.73 2.97 5.97
N LYS A 67 5.51 3.31 6.44
CA LYS A 67 5.06 2.96 7.79
C LYS A 67 4.29 1.62 7.78
N CYS A 68 3.25 1.56 6.95
CA CYS A 68 2.33 0.42 6.91
C CYS A 68 2.94 -0.83 6.23
N LEU A 69 3.80 -0.68 5.21
CA LEU A 69 4.34 -1.80 4.42
C LEU A 69 5.82 -2.10 4.68
N TYR A 70 6.63 -1.11 5.03
CA TYR A 70 8.06 -1.32 5.30
C TYR A 70 8.29 -2.19 6.55
N ASN A 71 7.46 -1.98 7.59
CA ASN A 71 7.52 -2.78 8.82
C ASN A 71 7.16 -4.26 8.57
N TYR A 72 6.34 -4.54 7.56
CA TYR A 72 6.02 -5.90 7.13
C TYR A 72 7.10 -6.51 6.22
N GLN A 73 7.71 -5.73 5.32
CA GLN A 73 8.81 -6.21 4.48
C GLN A 73 10.08 -6.55 5.26
N LEU A 74 10.37 -5.84 6.35
CA LEU A 74 11.49 -6.16 7.26
C LEU A 74 11.28 -7.48 8.03
N ARG A 75 10.05 -7.96 8.17
CA ARG A 75 9.74 -9.27 8.78
C ARG A 75 9.73 -10.44 7.79
N ARG A 76 9.94 -10.20 6.49
CA ARG A 76 10.20 -11.27 5.52
C ARG A 76 11.70 -11.60 5.52
N PRO A 77 12.09 -12.87 5.67
CA PRO A 77 13.50 -13.26 5.62
C PRO A 77 14.14 -12.77 4.31
N ALA A 78 15.37 -12.30 4.42
CA ALA A 78 16.14 -11.47 3.49
C ALA A 78 16.46 -12.10 2.12
N PHE A 79 15.49 -12.67 1.40
CA PHE A 79 15.73 -13.33 0.11
C PHE A 79 15.46 -12.44 -1.11
N THR A 80 14.87 -11.25 -0.94
CA THR A 80 14.52 -10.35 -2.05
C THR A 80 15.26 -9.00 -2.00
N GLN A 81 16.48 -8.95 -1.46
CA GLN A 81 17.34 -7.77 -1.49
C GLN A 81 18.33 -7.82 -2.69
N ARG A 82 17.87 -8.21 -3.88
CA ARG A 82 18.73 -8.30 -5.08
C ARG A 82 18.12 -7.74 -6.37
N PHE A 83 17.18 -6.79 -6.28
CA PHE A 83 16.60 -6.16 -7.48
C PHE A 83 16.74 -4.63 -7.56
N LEU A 84 17.34 -3.97 -6.56
CA LEU A 84 17.58 -2.52 -6.58
C LEU A 84 19.07 -2.15 -6.76
N LYS A 85 19.96 -3.13 -7.00
CA LYS A 85 21.40 -2.90 -7.17
C LYS A 85 21.92 -3.59 -8.44
N GLY A 86 21.43 -3.15 -9.59
CA GLY A 86 21.76 -3.73 -10.89
C GLY A 86 21.58 -2.79 -12.07
N VAL A 87 21.87 -1.49 -11.89
CA VAL A 87 22.22 -0.60 -13.01
C VAL A 87 23.69 -0.26 -12.80
N GLY A 88 24.53 -0.80 -13.66
CA GLY A 88 25.98 -0.72 -13.56
C GLY A 88 26.62 -1.79 -14.42
N GLU A 89 26.39 -1.69 -15.72
CA GLU A 89 27.28 -2.22 -16.75
C GLU A 89 28.13 -1.07 -17.31
#